data_AF-A0A8X6HN31-F1
#
_entry.id   AF-A0A8X6HN31-F1
#
_cell.length_a   1.000
_cell.length_b   1.000
_cell.length_c   1.000
_cell.angle_alpha   90.00
_cell.angle_beta   90.00
_cell.angle_gamma   90.00
#
_symmetry.space_group_name_H-M   'P 1'
#
loop_
_entity.id
_entity.type
_entity.pdbx_description
1 polymer ?
#
loop_
_entity_poly.entity_id
_entity_poly.type
_entity_poly.pdbx_seq_one_letter_code
_entity_poly.pdbx_strand_id
1 'polypeptide(L)'
;MDTSEIKIPLNIDLADKDFGILGEIDLLIGCELFFELLRPNQLRSPCEKWLFQETVFGYIVVGTSDKFEGKSYCGLAINSEINSDSLNQQLREFWEI
;
A
#
# COMPACT_ATOMS: atom_id res chain seq x y z
N MET A 1 -1.84 -7.82 10.22
CA MET A 1 -3.19 -7.26 10.02
C MET A 1 -4.13 -8.43 9.79
N ASP A 2 -5.24 -8.53 10.51
CA ASP A 2 -6.26 -9.55 10.22
C ASP A 2 -7.05 -9.11 8.97
N THR A 3 -6.85 -9.80 7.85
CA THR A 3 -7.51 -9.52 6.57
C THR A 3 -8.80 -10.31 6.37
N SER A 4 -9.22 -11.13 7.34
CA SER A 4 -10.38 -12.02 7.23
C SER A 4 -11.70 -11.29 6.97
N GLU A 5 -11.79 -10.02 7.35
CA GLU A 5 -12.97 -9.18 7.12
C GLU A 5 -13.05 -8.60 5.69
N ILE A 6 -11.98 -8.71 4.91
CA ILE A 6 -11.87 -8.16 3.56
C ILE A 6 -12.42 -9.20 2.58
N LYS A 7 -13.65 -8.99 2.12
CA LYS A 7 -14.25 -9.81 1.06
C LYS A 7 -13.84 -9.27 -0.31
N ILE A 8 -12.85 -9.91 -0.92
CA ILE A 8 -12.37 -9.57 -2.27
C ILE A 8 -13.45 -9.95 -3.30
N PRO A 9 -13.84 -9.05 -4.22
CA PRO A 9 -14.73 -9.36 -5.35
C PRO A 9 -14.19 -10.51 -6.22
N LEU A 10 -15.06 -11.38 -6.71
CA LEU A 10 -14.69 -12.61 -7.45
C LEU A 10 -14.04 -12.36 -8.82
N ASN A 11 -14.17 -11.15 -9.35
CA ASN A 11 -13.88 -10.79 -10.73
C ASN A 11 -12.81 -9.69 -10.83
N ILE A 12 -11.92 -9.65 -9.85
CA ILE A 12 -10.72 -8.81 -9.87
C ILE A 12 -9.50 -9.64 -9.48
N ASP A 13 -8.36 -9.25 -10.05
CA ASP A 13 -7.05 -9.74 -9.62
C ASP A 13 -6.37 -8.65 -8.78
N LEU A 14 -5.93 -9.00 -7.58
CA LEU A 14 -5.15 -8.10 -6.75
C LEU A 14 -3.73 -7.94 -7.34
N ALA A 15 -3.14 -6.77 -7.14
CA ALA A 15 -1.76 -6.50 -7.56
C ALA A 15 -0.76 -7.40 -6.85
N ASP A 16 -1.04 -7.73 -5.58
CA ASP A 16 -0.32 -8.73 -4.80
C ASP A 16 -1.17 -9.99 -4.68
N LYS A 17 -0.65 -11.12 -5.18
CA LYS A 17 -1.33 -12.42 -5.17
C LYS A 17 -1.29 -13.08 -3.79
N ASP A 18 -0.31 -12.73 -2.97
CA ASP A 18 -0.11 -13.23 -1.62
C ASP A 18 -0.65 -12.23 -0.58
N PHE A 19 -1.62 -11.39 -1.00
CA PHE A 19 -2.23 -10.37 -0.15
C PHE A 19 -2.64 -10.91 1.23
N GLY A 20 -2.16 -10.24 2.28
CA GLY A 20 -2.42 -10.61 3.67
C GLY A 20 -1.46 -11.67 4.24
N ILE A 21 -0.53 -12.16 3.44
CA ILE A 21 0.59 -13.01 3.86
C ILE A 21 1.84 -12.12 4.00
N LEU A 22 2.65 -12.37 5.03
CA LEU A 22 3.92 -11.65 5.19
C LEU A 22 4.93 -12.13 4.14
N GLY A 23 5.59 -11.19 3.48
CA GLY A 23 6.56 -11.46 2.42
C GLY A 23 7.60 -10.35 2.28
N GLU A 24 8.52 -10.53 1.32
CA GLU A 24 9.49 -9.48 0.96
C GLU A 24 8.80 -8.35 0.19
N ILE A 25 9.42 -7.17 0.17
CA ILE A 25 8.92 -6.04 -0.61
C ILE A 25 9.37 -6.23 -2.07
N ASP A 26 8.42 -6.52 -2.96
CA ASP A 26 8.70 -6.67 -4.40
C ASP A 26 8.96 -5.33 -5.10
N LEU A 27 8.28 -4.25 -4.67
CA LEU A 27 8.35 -2.94 -5.33
C LEU A 27 8.05 -1.78 -4.36
N LEU A 28 8.83 -0.70 -4.47
CA LEU A 28 8.56 0.60 -3.85
C LEU A 28 8.28 1.64 -4.94
N ILE A 29 7.12 2.31 -4.85
CA ILE A 29 6.65 3.26 -5.87
C ILE A 29 6.75 4.69 -5.32
N GLY A 30 7.42 5.57 -6.06
CA GLY A 30 7.48 6.99 -5.75
C GLY A 30 6.13 7.69 -5.94
N CYS A 31 5.88 8.73 -5.15
CA CYS A 31 4.64 9.52 -5.21
C CYS A 31 4.40 10.14 -6.62
N GLU A 32 5.48 10.48 -7.33
CA GLU A 32 5.42 11.01 -8.69
C GLU A 32 4.78 10.03 -9.69
N LEU A 33 5.04 8.73 -9.54
CA LEU A 33 4.48 7.69 -10.40
C LEU A 33 3.11 7.21 -9.91
N PHE A 34 2.82 7.33 -8.60
CA PHE A 34 1.62 6.76 -7.99
C PHE A 34 0.33 7.11 -8.76
N PHE A 35 0.14 8.39 -9.09
CA PHE A 35 -1.07 8.86 -9.78
C PHE A 35 -1.13 8.43 -11.25
N GLU A 36 0.02 8.18 -11.90
CA GLU A 36 0.07 7.67 -13.27
C GLU A 36 -0.35 6.19 -13.36
N LEU A 37 -0.18 5.46 -12.26
CA LEU A 37 -0.48 4.03 -12.18
C LEU A 37 -1.94 3.75 -11.86
N LEU A 38 -2.69 4.75 -11.38
CA LEU A 38 -4.11 4.60 -11.07
C LEU A 38 -4.94 4.41 -12.35
N ARG A 39 -5.90 3.50 -12.27
CA ARG A 39 -6.91 3.28 -13.31
C ARG A 39 -8.28 3.81 -12.84
N PRO A 40 -9.21 4.12 -13.76
CA PRO A 40 -10.48 4.72 -13.37
C PRO A 40 -11.41 3.79 -12.59
N ASN A 41 -11.20 2.47 -12.63
CA ASN A 41 -12.11 1.53 -11.99
C ASN A 41 -11.89 1.45 -10.47
N GLN A 42 -13.01 1.53 -9.75
CA GLN A 42 -13.06 1.41 -8.30
C GLN A 42 -14.24 0.52 -7.91
N LEU A 43 -14.03 -0.39 -6.97
CA LEU A 43 -15.09 -1.17 -6.34
C LEU A 43 -15.08 -0.89 -4.85
N ARG A 44 -16.26 -0.73 -4.25
CA ARG A 44 -16.39 -0.52 -2.81
C ARG A 44 -17.03 -1.74 -2.16
N SER A 45 -16.56 -2.08 -0.97
CA SER A 45 -17.20 -3.12 -0.18
C SER A 45 -18.61 -2.65 0.25
N PRO A 46 -19.57 -3.58 0.49
CA PRO A 46 -20.91 -3.20 0.92
C PRO A 46 -20.98 -2.38 2.21
N CYS A 47 -19.96 -2.47 3.06
CA CYS A 47 -19.83 -1.68 4.29
C CYS A 47 -19.06 -0.36 4.08
N GLU A 48 -18.67 -0.02 2.86
CA GLU A 48 -17.89 1.17 2.47
C GLU A 48 -16.52 1.30 3.15
N LYS A 49 -16.11 0.30 3.94
CA LYS A 49 -14.85 0.26 4.70
C LYS A 49 -13.63 0.03 3.80
N TRP A 50 -13.83 -0.65 2.67
CA TRP A 50 -12.75 -1.06 1.78
C TRP A 50 -13.02 -0.55 0.37
N LEU A 51 -12.01 0.06 -0.22
CA LEU A 51 -11.95 0.48 -1.61
C LEU A 51 -10.94 -0.41 -2.33
N PHE A 52 -11.40 -1.07 -3.39
CA PHE A 52 -10.54 -1.76 -4.34
C PHE A 52 -10.28 -0.81 -5.50
N GLN A 53 -9.06 -0.30 -5.57
CA GLN A 53 -8.63 0.65 -6.59
C GLN A 53 -7.85 -0.11 -7.65
N GLU A 54 -8.30 -0.06 -8.91
CA GLU A 54 -7.54 -0.65 -10.02
C GLU A 54 -6.27 0.15 -10.28
N THR A 55 -5.15 -0.53 -10.50
CA THR A 55 -3.89 0.07 -10.93
C THR A 55 -3.37 -0.69 -12.16
N VAL A 56 -2.28 -0.23 -12.76
CA VAL A 56 -1.62 -0.98 -13.85
C VAL A 56 -1.13 -2.37 -13.43
N PHE A 57 -0.92 -2.61 -12.13
CA PHE A 57 -0.42 -3.88 -11.60
C PHE A 57 -1.53 -4.85 -11.17
N GLY A 58 -2.78 -4.40 -11.18
CA GLY A 58 -3.92 -5.09 -10.56
C GLY A 58 -4.58 -4.22 -9.50
N TYR A 59 -5.56 -4.76 -8.78
CA TYR A 59 -6.28 -4.02 -7.75
C TYR A 59 -5.50 -3.94 -6.43
N ILE A 60 -5.46 -2.76 -5.83
CA ILE A 60 -4.97 -2.55 -4.47
C ILE A 60 -6.15 -2.38 -3.50
N VAL A 61 -5.97 -2.81 -2.25
CA VAL A 61 -6.98 -2.64 -1.19
C VAL A 61 -6.63 -1.41 -0.36
N VAL A 62 -7.57 -0.47 -0.26
CA VAL A 62 -7.45 0.76 0.51
C VAL A 62 -8.54 0.79 1.57
N GLY A 63 -8.20 1.07 2.82
CA GLY A 63 -9.17 1.21 3.90
C GLY A 63 -8.53 1.31 5.27
N THR A 64 -9.35 1.59 6.27
CA THR A 64 -8.91 1.69 7.66
C THR A 64 -9.36 0.46 8.44
N SER A 65 -8.43 -0.13 9.20
CA SER A 65 -8.77 -1.21 10.13
C SER A 65 -9.08 -0.63 11.51
N ASP A 66 -10.33 -0.77 11.96
CA ASP A 66 -10.75 -0.35 13.30
C ASP A 66 -10.09 -1.17 14.43
N LYS A 67 -9.41 -2.27 14.08
CA LYS A 67 -8.79 -3.21 15.04
C LYS A 67 -7.30 -2.97 15.26
N PHE A 68 -6.72 -1.89 14.72
CA PHE A 68 -5.31 -1.60 14.95
C PHE A 68 -5.12 -0.87 16.28
N GLU A 69 -4.92 -1.63 17.37
CA GLU A 69 -4.59 -1.07 18.70
C GLU A 69 -3.11 -0.62 18.82
N GLY A 70 -2.33 -0.73 17.73
CA GLY A 70 -0.92 -0.35 17.68
C GLY A 70 -0.68 1.11 17.28
N LYS A 71 0.54 1.61 17.53
CA LYS A 71 0.98 2.91 17.02
C LYS A 71 1.13 2.82 15.50
N SER A 72 0.51 3.76 14.77
CA SER A 72 0.79 3.94 13.35
C SER A 72 1.95 4.91 13.18
N TYR A 73 2.92 4.56 12.36
CA TYR A 73 4.08 5.39 12.03
C TYR A 73 3.90 5.92 10.60
N CYS A 74 4.12 7.22 10.41
CA CYS A 74 4.12 7.87 9.11
C CYS A 74 5.43 8.67 9.01
N GLY A 75 6.19 8.44 7.95
CA GLY A 75 7.48 9.09 7.70
C GLY A 75 7.47 9.80 6.35
N LEU A 76 8.12 10.96 6.29
CA LEU A 76 8.38 11.68 5.05
C LEU A 76 9.87 11.53 4.72
N ALA A 77 10.18 10.82 3.64
CA ALA A 77 11.55 10.74 3.13
C ALA A 77 11.74 11.79 2.03
N ILE A 78 12.74 12.65 2.17
CA ILE A 78 13.04 13.71 1.20
C ILE A 78 14.41 13.42 0.58
N ASN A 79 14.44 13.27 -0.74
CA ASN A 79 15.68 13.25 -1.49
C ASN A 79 16.15 14.68 -1.70
N SER A 80 17.03 15.18 -0.82
CA SER A 80 17.71 16.46 -1.08
C SER A 80 18.91 16.21 -1.99
N GLU A 81 19.15 17.09 -2.97
CA GLU A 81 20.15 16.95 -4.05
C GLU A 81 21.61 16.74 -3.59
N ILE A 82 21.86 16.72 -2.28
CA ILE A 82 23.22 16.74 -1.73
C ILE A 82 23.81 15.34 -1.60
N ASN A 83 23.05 14.26 -1.38
CA ASN A 83 23.58 12.87 -1.37
C ASN A 83 22.47 11.80 -1.48
N SER A 84 22.60 10.87 -2.45
CA SER A 84 21.69 9.72 -2.61
C SER A 84 21.69 8.74 -1.42
N ASP A 85 22.78 8.71 -0.65
CA ASP A 85 22.88 7.94 0.59
C ASP A 85 21.86 8.38 1.65
N SER A 86 21.39 9.64 1.59
CA SER A 86 20.42 10.19 2.55
C SER A 86 19.04 9.54 2.44
N LEU A 87 18.59 9.15 1.24
CA LEU A 87 17.29 8.51 1.05
C LEU A 87 17.30 7.06 1.54
N ASN A 88 18.34 6.31 1.19
CA ASN A 88 18.51 4.93 1.63
C ASN A 88 18.59 4.83 3.16
N GLN A 89 19.29 5.77 3.80
CA GLN A 89 19.37 5.84 5.26
C GLN A 89 18.00 6.14 5.88
N GLN A 90 17.25 7.13 5.36
CA GLN A 90 15.90 7.44 5.82
C GLN A 90 14.94 6.25 5.68
N LEU A 91 15.03 5.48 4.58
CA LEU A 91 14.24 4.28 4.40
C LEU A 91 14.63 3.18 5.41
N ARG A 92 15.92 2.96 5.65
CA ARG A 92 16.38 1.99 6.67
C ARG A 92 15.83 2.32 8.05
N GLU A 93 15.98 3.57 8.49
CA GLU A 93 15.48 4.03 9.79
C GLU A 93 13.96 3.86 9.94
N PHE A 94 13.20 4.04 8.85
CA PHE A 94 11.76 3.81 8.86
C PHE A 94 11.39 2.33 9.04
N TRP A 95 12.18 1.41 8.47
CA TRP A 95 11.89 -0.03 8.51
C TRP A 95 12.53 -0.78 9.69
N GLU A 96 13.53 -0.20 10.36
CA GLU A 96 14.24 -0.81 11.50
C GLU A 96 13.58 -0.54 12.88
N ILE A 97 12.29 -0.21 12.92
CA ILE A 97 11.52 0.09 14.17
C ILE A 97 11.09 -1.18 14.91
#